data_AF-A0A7C3A9U7-F1
#
_entry.id   AF-A0A7C3A9U7-F1
#
_cell.length_a   1.000
_cell.length_b   1.000
_cell.length_c   1.000
_cell.angle_alpha   90.00
_cell.angle_beta   90.00
_cell.angle_gamma   90.00
#
_symmetry.space_group_name_H-M   'P 1'
#
loop_
_entity.id
_entity.type
_entity.pdbx_description
1 polymer ?
#
loop_
_entity_poly.entity_id
_entity_poly.type
_entity_poly.pdbx_seq_one_letter_code
_entity_poly.pdbx_strand_id
1 'polypeptide(L)'
;MSVACLIQSEQEFEYVEPLKKYCVSVDATLLRPLRSKVKSLLGLFSRKPLTLPYFFSRELQNLVNKLVTGRRFDLIFVYSSSMAQYVLGLGNVRKILDLV
;
A
#
# COMPACT_ATOMS: atom_id res chain seq x y z
N MET A 1 -10.59 3.52 -12.44
CA MET A 1 -9.32 3.44 -11.68
C MET A 1 -9.64 3.15 -10.22
N SER A 2 -8.99 2.15 -9.62
CA SER A 2 -9.10 1.84 -8.18
C SER A 2 -7.78 2.18 -7.49
N VAL A 3 -7.85 2.81 -6.32
CA VAL A 3 -6.68 3.23 -5.53
C VAL A 3 -6.70 2.50 -4.20
N ALA A 4 -5.55 1.95 -3.80
CA ALA A 4 -5.33 1.43 -2.46
C ALA A 4 -4.13 2.15 -1.85
N CYS A 5 -4.30 2.72 -0.66
CA CYS A 5 -3.27 3.56 -0.04
C CYS A 5 -3.18 3.35 1.48
N LEU A 6 -2.07 3.83 2.04
CA LEU A 6 -1.92 3.98 3.49
C LEU A 6 -2.26 5.41 3.90
N ILE A 7 -2.93 5.53 5.03
CA ILE A 7 -3.12 6.80 5.74
C ILE A 7 -2.42 6.71 7.10
N GLN A 8 -1.88 7.82 7.61
CA GLN A 8 -1.10 7.81 8.86
C GLN A 8 -1.91 8.22 10.09
N SER A 9 -3.09 8.81 9.89
CA SER A 9 -3.98 9.24 10.95
C SER A 9 -5.45 9.05 10.55
N GLU A 10 -6.35 9.08 11.51
CA GLU A 10 -7.80 9.00 11.22
C GLU A 10 -8.31 10.27 10.54
N GLN A 11 -7.68 11.43 10.80
CA GLN A 11 -8.03 12.69 10.15
C GLN A 11 -7.79 12.64 8.64
N GLU A 12 -6.85 11.81 8.17
CA GLU A 12 -6.59 11.65 6.75
C GLU A 12 -7.76 10.99 5.98
N PHE A 13 -8.70 10.32 6.65
CA PHE A 13 -9.91 9.82 5.99
C PHE A 13 -10.76 10.94 5.37
N GLU A 14 -10.71 12.17 5.91
CA GLU A 14 -11.40 13.32 5.34
C GLU A 14 -10.89 13.65 3.93
N TYR A 15 -9.62 13.36 3.64
CA TYR A 15 -9.04 13.52 2.30
C TYR A 15 -9.33 12.36 1.37
N VAL A 16 -9.80 11.20 1.88
CA VAL A 16 -10.15 10.03 1.05
C VAL A 16 -11.50 10.22 0.35
N GLU A 17 -12.47 10.83 1.02
CA GLU A 17 -13.82 11.02 0.44
C GLU A 17 -13.83 11.82 -0.87
N PRO A 18 -13.14 12.97 -0.99
CA PRO A 18 -13.07 13.72 -2.25
C PRO A 18 -12.47 12.91 -3.41
N LEU A 19 -11.56 11.97 -3.12
CA LEU A 19 -10.90 11.15 -4.15
C LEU A 19 -11.84 10.17 -4.84
N LYS A 20 -12.93 9.78 -4.16
CA LYS A 20 -13.96 8.90 -4.74
C LYS A 20 -14.69 9.54 -5.93
N LYS A 21 -14.63 10.87 -6.08
CA LYS A 21 -15.13 11.54 -7.29
C LYS A 21 -14.32 11.19 -8.55
N TYR A 22 -13.04 10.88 -8.38
CA TYR A 22 -12.10 10.61 -9.49
C TYR A 22 -11.80 9.12 -9.66
N CYS A 23 -12.08 8.30 -8.64
CA CYS A 23 -11.74 6.89 -8.60
C CYS A 23 -13.00 6.03 -8.40
N VAL A 24 -13.03 4.87 -9.06
CA VAL A 24 -14.11 3.87 -8.90
C VAL A 24 -14.13 3.32 -7.47
N SER A 25 -12.96 3.14 -6.87
CA SER A 25 -12.83 2.83 -5.45
C SER A 25 -11.55 3.47 -4.91
N VAL A 26 -11.61 3.90 -3.65
CA VAL A 26 -10.46 4.33 -2.87
C VAL A 26 -10.50 3.58 -1.55
N ASP A 27 -9.56 2.67 -1.37
CA ASP A 27 -9.47 1.77 -0.23
C ASP A 27 -8.25 2.17 0.62
N ALA A 28 -8.50 2.91 1.70
CA ALA A 28 -7.46 3.41 2.59
C ALA A 28 -7.29 2.52 3.82
N THR A 29 -6.04 2.25 4.19
CA THR A 29 -5.69 1.46 5.38
C THR A 29 -4.89 2.31 6.36
N LEU A 30 -5.30 2.34 7.63
CA LEU A 30 -4.59 3.07 8.67
C LEU A 30 -3.26 2.39 9.02
N LEU A 31 -2.17 3.09 8.77
CA LEU A 31 -0.83 2.72 9.22
C LEU A 31 -0.73 3.01 10.72
N ARG A 32 -0.58 1.96 11.55
CA ARG A 32 -0.46 2.12 13.01
C ARG A 32 0.99 2.50 13.38
N PRO A 33 1.28 3.78 13.71
CA PRO A 33 2.65 4.30 13.72
C PRO A 33 3.53 3.72 14.83
N LEU A 34 2.96 3.36 15.98
CA LEU A 34 3.70 2.71 17.08
C LEU A 34 4.22 1.33 16.66
N ARG A 35 3.41 0.56 15.92
CA ARG A 35 3.83 -0.76 15.41
C ARG A 35 4.83 -0.61 14.27
N SER A 36 4.68 0.39 13.40
CA SER A 36 5.66 0.68 12.34
C SER A 36 7.03 1.06 12.90
N LYS A 37 7.09 1.91 13.93
CA LYS A 37 8.36 2.30 14.56
C LYS A 37 9.08 1.13 15.22
N VAL A 38 8.36 0.26 15.94
CA VAL A 38 8.94 -0.95 16.55
C VAL A 38 9.43 -1.92 15.47
N LYS A 39 8.67 -2.10 14.37
CA LYS A 39 9.12 -2.93 13.24
C LYS A 39 10.36 -2.35 12.54
N SER A 40 10.47 -1.03 12.41
CA SER A 40 11.68 -0.40 11.88
C SER A 40 12.87 -0.57 12.81
N LEU A 41 12.70 -0.46 14.13
CA LEU A 41 13.74 -0.74 15.10
C LEU A 41 14.25 -2.19 15.01
N LEU A 42 13.34 -3.16 14.88
CA LEU A 42 13.72 -4.56 14.60
C LEU A 42 14.33 -4.73 13.19
N GLY A 43 13.92 -3.89 12.25
CA GLY A 43 14.43 -3.81 10.89
C GLY A 43 15.89 -3.39 10.80
N LEU A 44 16.47 -2.72 11.81
CA LEU A 44 17.92 -2.45 11.87
C LEU A 44 18.74 -3.74 11.90
N PHE A 45 18.21 -4.82 12.47
CA PHE A 45 18.85 -6.13 12.46
C PHE A 45 18.56 -6.90 11.16
N SER A 46 17.71 -6.37 10.29
CA SER A 46 17.42 -6.93 8.97
C SER A 46 18.28 -6.25 7.90
N ARG A 47 18.71 -7.00 6.87
CA ARG A 47 19.39 -6.42 5.69
C ARG A 47 18.43 -5.70 4.72
N LYS A 48 17.26 -5.24 5.19
CA LYS A 48 16.24 -4.58 4.37
C LYS A 48 16.21 -3.07 4.67
N PRO A 49 15.88 -2.23 3.67
CA PRO A 49 15.64 -0.81 3.92
C PRO A 49 14.57 -0.61 4.99
N LEU A 50 14.81 0.28 5.95
CA LEU A 50 13.91 0.54 7.09
C LEU A 50 12.53 1.06 6.70
N THR A 51 12.42 1.63 5.49
CA THR A 51 11.17 2.10 4.89
C THR A 51 10.21 0.94 4.60
N LEU A 52 10.71 -0.24 4.21
CA LEU A 52 9.86 -1.40 3.95
C LEU A 52 9.08 -1.85 5.20
N PRO A 53 9.71 -2.17 6.35
CA PRO A 53 8.99 -2.56 7.55
C PRO A 53 8.18 -1.42 8.15
N TYR A 54 8.58 -0.15 7.95
CA TYR A 54 7.82 1.01 8.40
C TYR A 54 6.46 1.11 7.71
N PHE A 55 6.46 1.02 6.37
CA PHE A 55 5.25 1.13 5.54
C PHE A 55 4.55 -0.20 5.29
N PHE A 56 4.94 -1.30 5.95
CA PHE A 56 4.27 -2.59 5.78
C PHE A 56 3.06 -2.77 6.71
N SER A 57 1.88 -2.83 6.11
CA SER A 57 0.60 -3.20 6.72
C SER A 57 0.12 -4.54 6.17
N ARG A 58 -0.21 -5.46 7.06
CA ARG A 58 -0.80 -6.75 6.66
C ARG A 58 -2.22 -6.56 6.13
N GLU A 59 -2.93 -5.58 6.67
CA GLU A 59 -4.26 -5.19 6.25
C GLU A 59 -4.25 -4.72 4.78
N LEU A 60 -3.30 -3.86 4.40
CA LEU A 60 -3.15 -3.42 3.00
C LEU A 60 -2.73 -4.57 2.08
N GLN A 61 -1.83 -5.45 2.52
CA GLN A 61 -1.46 -6.63 1.71
C GLN A 61 -2.66 -7.53 1.42
N ASN A 62 -3.49 -7.79 2.43
CA ASN A 62 -4.69 -8.60 2.28
C ASN A 62 -5.72 -7.92 1.36
N LEU A 63 -5.87 -6.61 1.47
CA LEU A 63 -6.72 -5.81 0.60
C LEU A 63 -6.27 -5.89 -0.87
N VAL A 64 -4.98 -5.69 -1.14
CA VAL A 64 -4.40 -5.80 -2.50
C VAL A 64 -4.62 -7.19 -3.07
N ASN A 65 -4.35 -8.25 -2.29
CA ASN A 65 -4.60 -9.62 -2.72
C ASN A 65 -6.08 -9.83 -3.06
N LYS A 66 -7.00 -9.41 -2.18
CA LYS A 66 -8.45 -9.52 -2.38
C LYS A 66 -8.91 -8.79 -3.64
N LEU A 67 -8.41 -7.58 -3.88
CA LEU A 67 -8.74 -6.79 -5.06
C LEU A 67 -8.31 -7.53 -6.33
N VAL A 68 -7.07 -8.01 -6.38
CA VAL A 68 -6.51 -8.65 -7.58
C VAL A 68 -7.08 -10.05 -7.84
N THR A 69 -7.54 -10.76 -6.79
CA THR A 69 -8.26 -12.02 -6.97
C THR A 69 -9.73 -11.82 -7.33
N GLY A 70 -10.37 -10.76 -6.82
CA GLY A 70 -11.80 -10.52 -6.98
C GLY A 70 -12.16 -9.68 -8.22
N ARG A 71 -11.17 -9.03 -8.84
CA ARG A 71 -11.36 -8.17 -10.02
C ARG A 71 -10.21 -8.37 -11.00
N ARG A 72 -10.49 -8.21 -12.29
CA ARG A 72 -9.44 -8.15 -13.31
C ARG A 72 -8.92 -6.73 -13.43
N PHE A 73 -7.60 -6.58 -13.39
CA PHE A 73 -6.91 -5.33 -13.66
C PHE A 73 -5.99 -5.54 -14.88
N ASP A 74 -6.01 -4.60 -15.82
CA ASP A 74 -5.13 -4.64 -16.98
C ASP A 74 -3.70 -4.17 -16.64
N LEU A 75 -3.60 -3.29 -15.63
CA LEU A 75 -2.37 -2.64 -15.20
C LEU A 75 -2.44 -2.30 -13.70
N ILE A 76 -1.33 -2.49 -13.00
CA ILE A 76 -1.09 -1.99 -11.65
C ILE A 76 -0.04 -0.88 -11.75
N PHE A 77 -0.39 0.31 -11.25
CA PHE A 77 0.55 1.41 -11.08
C PHE A 77 0.93 1.53 -9.61
N VAL A 78 2.23 1.65 -9.33
CA VAL A 78 2.75 1.81 -7.97
C VAL A 78 3.56 3.09 -7.90
N TYR A 79 3.15 3.97 -6.98
CA TYR A 79 3.88 5.18 -6.65
C TYR A 79 4.72 4.94 -5.39
N SER A 80 6.01 5.28 -5.46
CA SER A 80 7.08 5.02 -4.48
C SER A 80 7.57 3.57 -4.41
N SER A 81 8.89 3.43 -4.26
CA SER A 81 9.58 2.17 -3.98
C SER A 81 9.03 1.42 -2.76
N SER A 82 8.55 2.15 -1.75
CA SER A 82 7.99 1.58 -0.51
C SER A 82 6.68 0.80 -0.73
N MET A 83 5.90 1.14 -1.77
CA MET A 83 4.63 0.47 -2.07
C MET A 83 4.81 -0.74 -3.00
N ALA A 84 5.96 -0.88 -3.65
CA ALA A 84 6.26 -2.00 -4.55
C ALA A 84 6.09 -3.36 -3.87
N GLN A 85 6.42 -3.44 -2.57
CA GLN A 85 6.33 -4.66 -1.78
C GLN A 85 4.96 -5.35 -1.82
N TYR A 86 3.87 -4.59 -2.04
CA TYR A 86 2.51 -5.14 -2.06
C TYR A 86 2.18 -5.90 -3.34
N VAL A 87 2.91 -5.65 -4.43
CA VAL A 87 2.55 -6.15 -5.77
C VAL A 87 3.61 -7.07 -6.38
N LEU A 88 4.83 -7.11 -5.82
CA LEU A 88 5.94 -7.92 -6.35
C LEU A 88 5.60 -9.42 -6.45
N GLY A 89 4.77 -9.95 -5.54
CA GLY A 89 4.33 -11.35 -5.55
C GLY A 89 3.19 -11.67 -6.53
N LEU A 90 2.63 -10.69 -7.21
CA LEU A 90 1.46 -10.88 -8.08
C LEU A 90 1.89 -11.22 -9.51
N GLY A 91 1.83 -12.48 -9.93
CA GLY A 91 2.31 -12.89 -11.27
C GLY A 91 1.46 -12.41 -12.47
N ASN A 92 0.17 -12.16 -12.26
CA ASN A 92 -0.82 -12.20 -13.36
C ASN A 92 -1.20 -10.85 -13.96
N VAL A 93 -0.57 -9.75 -13.54
CA VAL A 93 -0.92 -8.38 -13.99
C VAL A 93 0.34 -7.60 -14.32
N ARG A 94 0.29 -6.80 -15.40
CA ARG A 94 1.36 -5.88 -15.80
C ARG A 94 1.53 -4.79 -14.74
N LYS A 95 2.76 -4.36 -14.48
CA LYS A 95 3.07 -3.42 -13.41
C LYS A 95 3.96 -2.29 -13.94
N ILE A 96 3.65 -1.06 -13.57
CA ILE A 96 4.52 0.11 -13.74
C ILE A 96 4.83 0.65 -12.36
N LEU A 97 6.12 0.83 -12.08
CA LEU A 97 6.61 1.32 -10.80
C LEU A 97 7.29 2.67 -11.02
N ASP A 98 6.79 3.69 -10.34
CA ASP A 98 7.43 5.00 -10.24
C ASP A 98 8.24 5.04 -8.93
N LEU A 99 9.55 4.89 -9.04
CA LEU A 99 10.47 4.70 -7.92
C LEU A 99 11.01 6.04 -7.42
N VAL A 100 10.12 6.81 -6.80
CA VAL A 100 10.45 7.98 -5.96
C VAL A 100 11.01 7.53 -4.61
#